data_AF-A0A957TTT3-F1
#
_entry.id   AF-A0A957TTT3-F1
#
_cell.length_a   1.000
_cell.length_b   1.000
_cell.length_c   1.000
_cell.angle_alpha   90.00
_cell.angle_beta   90.00
_cell.angle_gamma   90.00
#
_symmetry.space_group_name_H-M   'P 1'
#
loop_
_entity.id
_entity.type
_entity.pdbx_description
1 polymer ?
#
loop_
_entity_poly.entity_id
_entity_poly.type
_entity_poly.pdbx_seq_one_letter_code
_entity_poly.pdbx_strand_id
1 'polypeptide(L)'
;YGGFLDIGDREVPIPLSALSWVSENELMLNLDEQQLENLPDLGTNWPDVTDATWNNEVNTYWTDNGFDVGYGATDSQTIMYASNLIDADLGDAGFGANGSVDDLLVDLSQSQATWIVVDYGTLFDNNLVPVPFSAIDVSMVDNGFGFTPNIDLTTFEGAPRIDSASFDQAGLVDSTFDDDIVTYWEDAGYTVGVDQNMTQ
;
A
#
# COMPACT_ATOMS: atom_id res chain seq x y z
N TYR A 1 7.67 32.97 10.08
CA TYR A 1 6.28 32.59 10.36
C TYR A 1 6.31 31.77 11.63
N GLY A 2 5.62 32.23 12.67
CA GLY A 2 5.51 31.55 13.95
C GLY A 2 4.03 31.37 14.28
N GLY A 3 3.68 30.24 14.89
CA GLY A 3 2.35 30.00 15.44
C GLY A 3 1.70 28.65 15.11
N PHE A 4 2.41 27.51 15.19
CA PHE A 4 1.80 26.15 15.26
C PHE A 4 2.73 25.19 16.03
N LEU A 5 3.32 25.67 17.13
CA LEU A 5 4.42 25.01 17.86
C LEU A 5 4.02 23.80 18.71
N ASP A 6 2.82 23.23 18.54
CA ASP A 6 2.41 21.99 19.23
C ASP A 6 2.01 20.86 18.25
N ILE A 7 2.02 21.09 16.93
CA ILE A 7 1.80 20.01 15.93
C ILE A 7 3.10 19.21 15.68
N GLY A 8 4.27 19.79 15.97
CA GLY A 8 5.57 19.16 15.70
C GLY A 8 5.84 17.88 16.49
N ASP A 9 5.15 17.70 17.62
CA ASP A 9 5.25 16.51 18.48
C ASP A 9 4.04 15.57 18.34
N ARG A 10 3.14 15.85 17.39
CA ARG A 10 1.88 15.13 17.21
C ARG A 10 1.95 14.20 16.00
N GLU A 11 1.66 12.94 16.23
CA GLU A 11 1.44 11.97 15.15
C GLU A 11 -0.04 12.03 14.74
N VAL A 12 -0.32 12.14 13.45
CA VAL A 12 -1.67 12.33 12.92
C VAL A 12 -1.93 11.30 11.82
N PRO A 13 -3.07 10.59 11.83
CA PRO A 13 -3.44 9.69 10.73
C PRO A 13 -3.97 10.54 9.58
N ILE A 14 -3.33 10.48 8.41
CA ILE A 14 -3.71 11.27 7.23
C ILE A 14 -4.14 10.32 6.11
N PRO A 15 -5.35 10.46 5.53
CA PRO A 15 -5.72 9.70 4.35
C PRO A 15 -4.90 10.16 3.15
N LEU A 16 -4.54 9.23 2.28
CA LEU A 16 -3.67 9.51 1.14
C LEU A 16 -4.26 10.56 0.19
N SER A 17 -5.59 10.59 0.04
CA SER A 17 -6.31 11.60 -0.73
C SER A 17 -6.15 13.04 -0.22
N ALA A 18 -5.74 13.23 1.04
CA ALA A 18 -5.44 14.56 1.59
C ALA A 18 -4.04 15.06 1.22
N LEU A 19 -3.20 14.20 0.65
CA LEU A 19 -1.84 14.50 0.24
C LEU A 19 -1.79 14.81 -1.26
N SER A 20 -0.93 15.76 -1.60
CA SER A 20 -0.64 16.13 -2.98
C SER A 20 0.85 16.35 -3.17
N TRP A 21 1.39 15.92 -4.30
CA TRP A 21 2.78 16.18 -4.65
C TRP A 21 2.97 17.67 -5.00
N VAL A 22 3.93 18.31 -4.34
CA VAL A 22 4.34 19.69 -4.64
C VAL A 22 5.72 19.73 -5.28
N SER A 23 6.57 18.77 -4.96
CA SER A 23 7.82 18.49 -5.67
C SER A 23 8.18 17.01 -5.55
N GLU A 24 9.28 16.61 -6.20
CA GLU A 24 9.78 15.22 -6.29
C GLU A 24 9.86 14.48 -4.94
N ASN A 25 10.06 15.19 -3.83
CA ASN A 25 10.20 14.60 -2.49
C ASN A 25 9.38 15.35 -1.43
N GLU A 26 8.33 16.06 -1.86
CA GLU A 26 7.55 16.91 -0.98
C GLU A 26 6.06 16.70 -1.20
N LEU A 27 5.43 16.16 -0.16
CA LEU A 27 3.98 16.06 -0.04
C LEU A 27 3.46 17.27 0.72
N MET A 28 2.37 17.83 0.22
CA MET A 28 1.62 18.88 0.90
C MET A 28 0.27 18.33 1.34
N LEU A 29 0.02 18.47 2.63
CA LEU A 29 -1.29 18.30 3.23
C LEU A 29 -2.11 19.58 2.97
N ASN A 30 -3.19 19.44 2.21
CA ASN A 30 -4.01 20.59 1.82
C ASN A 30 -5.19 20.77 2.77
N LEU A 31 -4.94 21.42 3.91
CA LEU A 31 -5.95 21.70 4.94
C LEU A 31 -6.04 23.19 5.27
N ASP A 32 -7.22 23.62 5.69
CA ASP A 32 -7.39 24.93 6.30
C ASP A 32 -6.97 24.95 7.78
N GLU A 33 -6.88 26.16 8.34
CA GLU A 33 -6.45 26.39 9.73
C GLU A 33 -7.38 25.70 10.74
N GLN A 34 -8.69 25.67 10.47
CA GLN A 34 -9.66 25.05 11.38
C GLN A 34 -9.56 23.52 11.35
N GLN A 35 -9.25 22.94 10.21
CA GLN A 35 -8.98 21.51 10.07
C GLN A 35 -7.71 21.13 10.82
N LEU A 36 -6.62 21.89 10.64
CA LEU A 36 -5.34 21.65 11.32
C LEU A 36 -5.46 21.68 12.85
N GLU A 37 -6.23 22.62 13.41
CA GLU A 37 -6.46 22.72 14.86
C GLU A 37 -7.22 21.52 15.44
N ASN A 38 -8.08 20.89 14.64
CA ASN A 38 -8.98 19.82 15.07
C ASN A 38 -8.57 18.44 14.56
N LEU A 39 -7.34 18.28 14.04
CA LEU A 39 -6.83 16.99 13.60
C LEU A 39 -7.00 15.93 14.69
N PRO A 40 -7.22 14.65 14.34
CA PRO A 40 -7.15 13.54 15.29
C PRO A 40 -5.71 13.31 15.76
N ASP A 41 -5.52 12.87 17.02
CA ASP A 41 -4.19 12.53 17.58
C ASP A 41 -3.98 11.01 17.53
N LEU A 42 -2.85 10.56 17.03
CA LEU A 42 -2.39 9.18 17.23
C LEU A 42 -1.84 8.98 18.65
N GLY A 43 -1.32 10.04 19.28
CA GLY A 43 -0.60 9.95 20.54
C GLY A 43 0.71 9.13 20.42
N THR A 44 1.27 8.68 21.55
CA THR A 44 2.52 7.90 21.56
C THR A 44 2.32 6.39 21.38
N ASN A 45 1.08 5.92 21.47
CA ASN A 45 0.73 4.51 21.31
C ASN A 45 -0.15 4.43 20.07
N TRP A 46 0.43 4.00 18.97
CA TRP A 46 -0.31 3.71 17.76
C TRP A 46 -1.53 2.85 18.10
N PRO A 47 -2.71 3.19 17.55
CA PRO A 47 -3.96 2.51 17.85
C PRO A 47 -3.85 1.03 17.50
N ASP A 48 -4.61 0.20 18.20
CA ASP A 48 -4.80 -1.16 17.73
C ASP A 48 -5.60 -1.07 16.42
N VAL A 49 -4.97 -1.35 15.27
CA VAL A 49 -5.62 -1.32 13.95
C VAL A 49 -6.76 -2.34 13.83
N THR A 50 -6.88 -3.26 14.79
CA THR A 50 -8.02 -4.17 14.92
C THR A 50 -9.18 -3.60 15.75
N ASP A 51 -9.01 -2.44 16.38
CA ASP A 51 -10.08 -1.70 17.07
C ASP A 51 -10.88 -0.83 16.09
N ALA A 52 -12.06 -1.32 15.73
CA ALA A 52 -12.98 -0.62 14.84
C ALA A 52 -13.44 0.76 15.37
N THR A 53 -13.38 1.00 16.69
CA THR A 53 -13.85 2.25 17.30
C THR A 53 -12.97 3.43 16.90
N TRP A 54 -11.64 3.27 17.05
CA TRP A 54 -10.68 4.31 16.68
C TRP A 54 -10.72 4.57 15.17
N ASN A 55 -10.74 3.51 14.35
CA ASN A 55 -10.87 3.62 12.90
C ASN A 55 -12.11 4.44 12.52
N ASN A 56 -13.27 4.15 13.13
CA ASN A 56 -14.51 4.87 12.86
C ASN A 56 -14.43 6.37 13.19
N GLU A 57 -13.81 6.74 14.31
CA GLU A 57 -13.68 8.16 14.71
C GLU A 57 -12.80 8.94 13.74
N VAL A 58 -11.64 8.38 13.38
CA VAL A 58 -10.72 8.99 12.41
C VAL A 58 -11.35 9.09 11.02
N ASN A 59 -12.00 8.01 10.56
CA ASN A 59 -12.66 8.00 9.26
C ASN A 59 -13.80 9.02 9.20
N THR A 60 -14.58 9.15 10.27
CA THR A 60 -15.66 10.13 10.36
C THR A 60 -15.11 11.55 10.24
N TYR A 61 -14.06 11.88 10.98
CA TYR A 61 -13.42 13.20 10.90
C TYR A 61 -13.00 13.54 9.46
N TRP A 62 -12.28 12.64 8.78
CA TRP A 62 -11.77 12.91 7.44
C TRP A 62 -12.90 12.98 6.39
N THR A 63 -13.89 12.09 6.49
CA THR A 63 -15.06 12.08 5.60
C THR A 63 -15.90 13.35 5.76
N ASP A 64 -16.14 13.79 6.99
CA ASP A 64 -16.86 15.05 7.29
C ASP A 64 -16.13 16.28 6.74
N ASN A 65 -14.80 16.18 6.62
CA ASN A 65 -13.94 17.20 6.01
C ASN A 65 -13.76 17.04 4.49
N GLY A 66 -14.47 16.10 3.86
CA GLY A 66 -14.52 15.94 2.41
C GLY A 66 -13.36 15.14 1.80
N PHE A 67 -12.59 14.42 2.62
CA PHE A 67 -11.51 13.55 2.14
C PHE A 67 -12.00 12.11 1.95
N ASP A 68 -11.45 11.45 0.93
CA ASP A 68 -11.68 10.02 0.71
C ASP A 68 -10.69 9.20 1.54
N VAL A 69 -11.21 8.50 2.54
CA VAL A 69 -10.42 7.63 3.43
C VAL A 69 -10.12 6.25 2.81
N GLY A 70 -10.55 6.02 1.57
CA GLY A 70 -10.36 4.76 0.86
C GLY A 70 -11.34 3.67 1.30
N TYR A 71 -11.08 2.45 0.86
CA TYR A 71 -12.00 1.33 1.04
C TYR A 71 -12.20 0.93 2.51
N GLY A 72 -13.46 1.05 2.97
CA GLY A 72 -14.08 0.11 3.92
C GLY A 72 -13.34 -0.16 5.24
N ALA A 73 -12.63 0.82 5.79
CA ALA A 73 -11.92 0.71 7.07
C ALA A 73 -12.82 0.39 8.29
N THR A 74 -14.13 0.25 8.08
CA THR A 74 -15.12 -0.15 9.09
C THR A 74 -15.30 -1.67 9.21
N ASP A 75 -14.93 -2.47 8.20
CA ASP A 75 -15.22 -3.92 8.16
C ASP A 75 -14.01 -4.83 7.86
N SER A 76 -12.84 -4.27 7.54
CA SER A 76 -11.66 -5.07 7.18
C SER A 76 -10.85 -5.51 8.41
N GLN A 77 -10.90 -6.80 8.74
CA GLN A 77 -10.10 -7.44 9.80
C GLN A 77 -8.61 -7.66 9.41
N THR A 78 -8.11 -6.97 8.39
CA THR A 78 -6.79 -7.23 7.81
C THR A 78 -6.06 -5.92 7.49
N ILE A 79 -6.24 -4.91 8.33
CA ILE A 79 -5.38 -3.71 8.30
C ILE A 79 -4.04 -4.10 8.92
N MET A 80 -2.95 -3.78 8.21
CA MET A 80 -1.58 -4.03 8.66
C MET A 80 -0.76 -2.76 8.51
N TYR A 81 0.24 -2.60 9.37
CA TYR A 81 1.23 -1.55 9.17
C TYR A 81 2.07 -1.87 7.94
N ALA A 82 2.13 -0.94 6.98
CA ALA A 82 3.00 -1.06 5.82
C ALA A 82 4.46 -1.32 6.23
N SER A 83 4.92 -0.73 7.34
CA SER A 83 6.26 -0.97 7.90
C SER A 83 6.50 -2.40 8.42
N ASN A 84 5.43 -3.15 8.70
CA ASN A 84 5.53 -4.58 9.03
C ASN A 84 5.49 -5.46 7.77
N LEU A 85 5.00 -4.91 6.66
CA LEU A 85 4.91 -5.60 5.38
C LEU A 85 6.19 -5.40 4.57
N ILE A 86 6.73 -4.19 4.52
CA ILE A 86 8.04 -3.87 3.93
C ILE A 86 9.12 -4.62 4.70
N ASP A 87 10.11 -5.16 3.98
CA ASP A 87 11.17 -6.06 4.48
C ASP A 87 10.66 -7.41 5.03
N ALA A 88 9.36 -7.71 4.93
CA ALA A 88 8.85 -9.00 5.38
C ALA A 88 9.35 -10.13 4.47
N ASP A 89 9.80 -11.22 5.10
CA ASP A 89 10.17 -12.44 4.39
C ASP A 89 8.92 -13.06 3.75
N LEU A 90 9.04 -13.39 2.46
CA LEU A 90 8.04 -14.18 1.73
C LEU A 90 8.44 -15.65 1.78
N GLY A 91 7.52 -16.47 2.27
CA GLY A 91 7.69 -17.91 2.31
C GLY A 91 7.96 -18.47 0.91
N ASP A 92 8.76 -19.55 0.84
CA ASP A 92 9.05 -20.23 -0.42
C ASP A 92 7.73 -20.64 -1.10
N ALA A 93 7.52 -20.11 -2.31
CA ALA A 93 6.38 -20.43 -3.17
C ALA A 93 6.53 -21.80 -3.87
N GLY A 94 7.47 -22.64 -3.42
CA GLY A 94 7.81 -23.93 -4.03
C GLY A 94 8.87 -23.81 -5.13
N PHE A 95 9.58 -22.68 -5.18
CA PHE A 95 10.60 -22.37 -6.18
C PHE A 95 12.02 -22.61 -5.67
N GLY A 96 12.17 -22.91 -4.38
CA GLY A 96 13.49 -23.13 -3.76
C GLY A 96 14.28 -21.85 -3.54
N ALA A 97 13.59 -20.70 -3.54
CA ALA A 97 14.12 -19.39 -3.19
C ALA A 97 13.12 -18.69 -2.27
N ASN A 98 13.64 -17.97 -1.28
CA ASN A 98 12.84 -17.05 -0.48
C ASN A 98 12.92 -15.68 -1.14
N GLY A 99 11.83 -14.94 -1.09
CA GLY A 99 11.80 -13.53 -1.45
C GLY A 99 11.57 -12.66 -0.23
N SER A 100 11.54 -11.36 -0.45
CA SER A 100 11.09 -10.37 0.52
C SER A 100 10.25 -9.31 -0.15
N VAL A 101 9.43 -8.64 0.62
CA VAL A 101 8.75 -7.42 0.15
C VAL A 101 9.77 -6.27 0.15
N ASP A 102 10.01 -5.69 -1.02
CA ASP A 102 10.92 -4.56 -1.21
C ASP A 102 10.19 -3.23 -1.00
N ASP A 103 8.99 -3.08 -1.56
CA ASP A 103 8.20 -1.85 -1.47
C ASP A 103 6.69 -2.09 -1.68
N LEU A 104 5.89 -1.03 -1.55
CA LEU A 104 4.46 -1.00 -1.86
C LEU A 104 4.17 0.17 -2.80
N LEU A 105 3.51 -0.11 -3.93
CA LEU A 105 3.01 0.95 -4.80
C LEU A 105 1.62 1.35 -4.36
N VAL A 106 1.43 2.66 -4.15
CA VAL A 106 0.23 3.23 -3.56
C VAL A 106 -0.35 4.29 -4.50
N ASP A 107 -1.62 4.12 -4.86
CA ASP A 107 -2.38 5.15 -5.57
C ASP A 107 -2.95 6.16 -4.55
N LEU A 108 -2.35 7.35 -4.52
CA LEU A 108 -2.78 8.44 -3.65
C LEU A 108 -4.18 8.96 -4.00
N SER A 109 -4.60 8.86 -5.26
CA SER A 109 -5.90 9.35 -5.71
C SER A 109 -7.05 8.43 -5.29
N GLN A 110 -6.77 7.14 -5.16
CA GLN A 110 -7.73 6.11 -4.73
C GLN A 110 -7.53 5.68 -3.27
N SER A 111 -6.56 6.27 -2.55
CA SER A 111 -6.19 5.90 -1.18
C SER A 111 -5.99 4.39 -0.99
N GLN A 112 -5.33 3.72 -1.94
CA GLN A 112 -5.17 2.27 -1.93
C GLN A 112 -3.74 1.84 -2.30
N ALA A 113 -3.26 0.79 -1.65
CA ALA A 113 -2.09 0.07 -2.14
C ALA A 113 -2.51 -0.79 -3.35
N THR A 114 -1.80 -0.66 -4.46
CA THR A 114 -2.11 -1.34 -5.73
C THR A 114 -1.22 -2.56 -5.92
N TRP A 115 0.06 -2.45 -5.57
CA TRP A 115 1.05 -3.49 -5.78
C TRP A 115 1.92 -3.72 -4.55
N ILE A 116 2.30 -4.98 -4.34
CA ILE A 116 3.41 -5.38 -3.47
C ILE A 116 4.61 -5.60 -4.38
N VAL A 117 5.71 -4.88 -4.15
CA VAL A 117 6.96 -5.10 -4.89
C VAL A 117 7.78 -6.14 -4.16
N VAL A 118 8.13 -7.19 -4.89
CA VAL A 118 8.73 -8.38 -4.32
C VAL A 118 10.10 -8.62 -4.93
N ASP A 119 11.14 -8.72 -4.10
CA ASP A 119 12.50 -9.10 -4.49
C ASP A 119 12.69 -10.61 -4.32
N TYR A 120 13.01 -11.30 -5.41
CA TYR A 120 13.47 -12.70 -5.40
C TYR A 120 14.94 -12.80 -5.80
N GLY A 121 15.82 -12.57 -4.84
CA GLY A 121 17.26 -12.67 -5.01
C GLY A 121 17.76 -14.11 -5.12
N THR A 122 18.25 -14.50 -6.31
CA THR A 122 19.32 -15.51 -6.58
C THR A 122 19.30 -16.04 -8.02
N LEU A 123 18.30 -15.69 -8.84
CA LEU A 123 18.09 -16.31 -10.15
C LEU A 123 18.24 -15.38 -11.36
N PHE A 124 18.04 -14.05 -11.22
CA PHE A 124 18.01 -13.12 -12.35
C PHE A 124 18.77 -11.80 -12.10
N ASP A 125 19.09 -11.10 -13.20
CA ASP A 125 19.47 -9.68 -13.17
C ASP A 125 18.17 -8.86 -13.14
N ASN A 126 17.97 -8.05 -12.10
CA ASN A 126 16.73 -7.36 -11.74
C ASN A 126 15.61 -8.29 -11.21
N ASN A 127 15.38 -8.24 -9.89
CA ASN A 127 14.56 -9.22 -9.18
C ASN A 127 13.24 -8.67 -8.63
N LEU A 128 12.94 -7.39 -8.90
CA LEU A 128 11.73 -6.74 -8.42
C LEU A 128 10.56 -7.05 -9.33
N VAL A 129 9.54 -7.67 -8.74
CA VAL A 129 8.29 -8.03 -9.41
C VAL A 129 7.15 -7.38 -8.64
N PRO A 130 6.36 -6.49 -9.27
CA PRO A 130 5.10 -6.03 -8.70
C PRO A 130 4.07 -7.15 -8.78
N VAL A 131 3.53 -7.55 -7.63
CA VAL A 131 2.50 -8.60 -7.51
C VAL A 131 1.23 -8.01 -6.91
N PRO A 132 0.04 -8.43 -7.38
CA PRO A 132 -1.22 -7.96 -6.81
C PRO A 132 -1.45 -8.58 -5.44
N PHE A 133 -2.19 -7.89 -4.57
CA PHE A 133 -2.56 -8.42 -3.25
C PHE A 133 -3.29 -9.76 -3.31
N SER A 134 -4.06 -10.04 -4.38
CA SER A 134 -4.73 -11.33 -4.57
C SER A 134 -3.77 -12.51 -4.79
N ALA A 135 -2.50 -12.24 -5.12
CA ALA A 135 -1.47 -13.27 -5.26
C ALA A 135 -0.85 -13.67 -3.91
N ILE A 136 -1.13 -12.90 -2.85
CA ILE A 136 -0.60 -13.11 -1.50
C ILE A 136 -1.67 -13.73 -0.60
N ASP A 137 -1.25 -14.68 0.22
CA ASP A 137 -2.02 -15.30 1.28
C ASP A 137 -1.32 -15.06 2.63
N VAL A 138 -1.96 -14.22 3.44
CA VAL A 138 -1.50 -13.81 4.77
C VAL A 138 -1.71 -14.89 5.85
N SER A 139 -2.37 -16.00 5.52
CA SER A 139 -2.69 -17.09 6.44
C SER A 139 -1.75 -18.30 6.32
N MET A 140 -0.89 -18.32 5.30
CA MET A 140 -0.08 -19.49 4.91
C MET A 140 1.18 -19.70 5.75
N VAL A 141 1.60 -18.72 6.55
CA VAL A 141 2.85 -18.78 7.33
C VAL A 141 2.59 -18.29 8.75
N ASP A 142 3.13 -19.00 9.75
CA ASP A 142 3.09 -18.55 11.14
C ASP A 142 3.76 -17.17 11.24
N ASN A 143 2.95 -16.12 11.39
CA ASN A 143 3.35 -14.71 11.36
C ASN A 143 4.00 -14.24 10.05
N GLY A 144 3.59 -14.76 8.88
CA GLY A 144 4.23 -14.37 7.61
C GLY A 144 3.29 -14.17 6.43
N PHE A 145 3.92 -13.82 5.30
CA PHE A 145 3.29 -13.65 4.00
C PHE A 145 3.73 -14.80 3.09
N GLY A 146 2.77 -15.47 2.45
CA GLY A 146 3.04 -16.49 1.45
C GLY A 146 2.36 -16.14 0.15
N PHE A 147 2.79 -16.75 -0.95
CA PHE A 147 1.98 -16.71 -2.15
C PHE A 147 0.79 -17.65 -2.04
N THR A 148 -0.27 -17.36 -2.78
CA THR A 148 -1.36 -18.31 -2.96
C THR A 148 -0.83 -19.62 -3.55
N PRO A 149 -1.40 -20.79 -3.20
CA PRO A 149 -0.91 -22.10 -3.66
C PRO A 149 -0.93 -22.31 -5.17
N ASN A 150 -1.60 -21.42 -5.91
CA ASN A 150 -1.77 -21.52 -7.36
C ASN A 150 -0.69 -20.77 -8.14
N ILE A 151 0.16 -19.97 -7.48
CA ILE A 151 1.29 -19.36 -8.19
C ILE A 151 2.31 -20.44 -8.54
N ASP A 152 2.84 -20.39 -9.75
CA ASP A 152 3.90 -21.29 -10.19
C ASP A 152 5.12 -20.54 -10.74
N LEU A 153 6.23 -21.28 -10.91
CA LEU A 153 7.50 -20.69 -11.30
C LEU A 153 7.38 -20.03 -12.69
N THR A 154 6.56 -20.59 -13.58
CA THR A 154 6.38 -20.06 -14.93
C THR A 154 5.64 -18.72 -14.93
N THR A 155 4.67 -18.55 -14.02
CA THR A 155 3.97 -17.29 -13.78
C THR A 155 4.95 -16.26 -13.20
N PHE A 156 5.78 -16.66 -12.24
CA PHE A 156 6.73 -15.70 -11.66
C PHE A 156 7.88 -15.33 -12.61
N GLU A 157 8.37 -16.26 -13.43
CA GLU A 157 9.40 -16.02 -14.45
C GLU A 157 8.90 -15.13 -15.59
N GLY A 158 7.63 -15.28 -15.97
CA GLY A 158 7.00 -14.52 -17.04
C GLY A 158 6.52 -13.13 -16.61
N ALA A 159 6.45 -12.86 -15.31
CA ALA A 159 5.96 -11.59 -14.79
C ALA A 159 6.84 -10.41 -15.24
N PRO A 160 6.24 -9.26 -15.59
CA PRO A 160 7.00 -8.06 -15.89
C PRO A 160 7.84 -7.65 -14.67
N ARG A 161 9.06 -7.17 -14.95
CA ARG A 161 10.04 -6.78 -13.93
C ARG A 161 10.26 -5.28 -13.98
N ILE A 162 10.50 -4.70 -12.82
CA ILE A 162 10.65 -3.26 -12.66
C ILE A 162 12.06 -2.98 -12.19
N ASP A 163 12.72 -1.99 -12.77
CA ASP A 163 14.02 -1.55 -12.27
C ASP A 163 13.74 -0.62 -11.08
N SER A 164 14.39 -0.82 -9.93
CA SER A 164 14.24 0.15 -8.83
C SER A 164 14.72 1.55 -9.22
N ALA A 165 15.60 1.67 -10.23
CA ALA A 165 15.97 2.94 -10.82
C ALA A 165 14.89 3.54 -11.75
N SER A 166 13.87 2.77 -12.11
CA SER A 166 12.72 3.20 -12.94
C SER A 166 11.56 3.77 -12.13
N PHE A 167 11.55 3.59 -10.80
CA PHE A 167 10.84 4.51 -9.93
C PHE A 167 11.50 5.86 -10.16
N ASP A 168 10.83 6.75 -10.88
CA ASP A 168 11.33 8.10 -11.05
C ASP A 168 11.51 8.76 -9.68
N GLN A 169 12.18 9.92 -9.65
CA GLN A 169 12.24 10.72 -8.43
C GLN A 169 10.86 11.35 -8.16
N ALA A 170 9.97 10.52 -7.62
CA ALA A 170 8.67 10.79 -7.01
C ALA A 170 7.92 9.48 -6.71
N GLY A 171 8.46 8.30 -7.07
CA GLY A 171 7.72 7.04 -6.97
C GLY A 171 6.52 7.00 -7.92
N LEU A 172 6.55 7.84 -8.97
CA LEU A 172 5.51 7.88 -9.98
C LEU A 172 5.86 6.90 -11.06
N VAL A 173 4.86 6.11 -11.38
CA VAL A 173 4.96 5.05 -12.34
C VAL A 173 4.26 5.54 -13.61
N ASP A 174 4.92 5.47 -14.76
CA ASP A 174 4.30 5.90 -16.02
C ASP A 174 3.00 5.12 -16.26
N SER A 175 1.99 5.78 -16.80
CA SER A 175 0.68 5.19 -17.13
C SER A 175 0.74 3.88 -17.91
N THR A 176 1.77 3.66 -18.73
CA THR A 176 1.95 2.42 -19.50
C THR A 176 2.52 1.27 -18.69
N PHE A 177 3.17 1.54 -17.56
CA PHE A 177 3.65 0.48 -16.66
C PHE A 177 2.49 -0.33 -16.10
N ASP A 178 1.42 0.36 -15.70
CA ASP A 178 0.29 -0.29 -15.05
C ASP A 178 -0.44 -1.19 -16.06
N ASP A 179 -0.70 -0.73 -17.27
CA ASP A 179 -1.45 -1.50 -18.28
C ASP A 179 -0.84 -2.88 -18.59
N ASP A 180 0.47 -2.96 -18.81
CA ASP A 180 1.15 -4.22 -19.15
C ASP A 180 1.20 -5.19 -17.95
N ILE A 181 1.42 -4.66 -16.75
CA ILE A 181 1.48 -5.45 -15.50
C ILE A 181 0.08 -5.94 -15.10
N VAL A 182 -0.93 -5.06 -15.18
CA VAL A 182 -2.34 -5.40 -14.94
C VAL A 182 -2.74 -6.54 -15.86
N THR A 183 -2.55 -6.36 -17.18
CA THR A 183 -2.94 -7.35 -18.19
C THR A 183 -2.30 -8.71 -17.92
N TYR A 184 -1.00 -8.72 -17.59
CA TYR A 184 -0.28 -9.95 -17.29
C TYR A 184 -0.91 -10.73 -16.12
N TRP A 185 -1.15 -10.05 -15.00
CA TRP A 185 -1.68 -10.69 -13.79
C TRP A 185 -3.13 -11.13 -13.95
N GLU A 186 -3.95 -10.35 -14.65
CA GLU A 186 -5.33 -10.72 -14.98
C GLU A 186 -5.39 -11.96 -15.89
N ASP A 187 -4.53 -12.03 -16.91
CA ASP A 187 -4.41 -13.21 -17.79
C ASP A 187 -3.92 -14.44 -17.02
N ALA A 188 -3.08 -14.25 -15.99
CA ALA A 188 -2.67 -15.28 -15.04
C ALA A 188 -3.75 -15.65 -14.01
N GLY A 189 -4.90 -14.96 -14.01
CA GLY A 189 -6.06 -15.26 -13.16
C GLY A 189 -6.04 -14.56 -11.80
N TYR A 190 -5.26 -13.51 -11.63
CA TYR A 190 -5.18 -12.70 -10.41
C TYR A 190 -5.90 -11.36 -10.61
N THR A 191 -6.64 -10.92 -9.59
CA THR A 191 -7.34 -9.65 -9.62
C THR A 191 -6.39 -8.53 -9.20
N VAL A 192 -6.30 -7.49 -10.01
CA VAL A 192 -5.52 -6.29 -9.72
C VAL A 192 -6.46 -5.18 -9.27
N GLY A 193 -6.16 -4.55 -8.14
CA GLY A 193 -7.03 -3.54 -7.53
C GLY A 193 -8.34 -4.12 -6.95
N VAL A 194 -9.23 -3.23 -6.54
CA VAL A 194 -10.56 -3.60 -6.05
C VAL A 194 -11.50 -3.69 -7.25
N ASP A 195 -12.19 -4.81 -7.44
CA ASP A 195 -13.16 -4.98 -8.53
C ASP A 195 -14.29 -3.94 -8.39
N GLN A 196 -14.19 -2.86 -9.18
CA GLN A 196 -15.16 -1.76 -9.22
C GLN A 196 -16.56 -2.22 -9.68
N ASN A 197 -16.70 -3.47 -10.16
CA ASN A 197 -17.98 -4.05 -10.58
C ASN A 197 -18.71 -4.84 -9.47
N MET A 198 -18.16 -4.91 -8.25
CA MET A 198 -18.87 -5.50 -7.11
C MET A 198 -19.87 -4.55 -6.43
N THR A 199 -19.99 -3.31 -6.92
CA THR A 199 -20.99 -2.31 -6.52
C THR A 199 -22.05 -2.09 -7.60
N GLN A 200 -22.84 -3.13 -7.93
CA GLN A 200 -24.20 -2.96 -8.47
C GLN A 200 -25.17 -4.03 -7.95
#